data_AF-A0A1F6R5U0-F1
#
_entry.id   AF-A0A1F6R5U0-F1
#
_cell.length_a   1.000
_cell.length_b   1.000
_cell.length_c   1.000
_cell.angle_alpha   90.00
_cell.angle_beta   90.00
_cell.angle_gamma   90.00
#
_symmetry.space_group_name_H-M   'P 1'
#
loop_
_entity.id
_entity.type
_entity.pdbx_description
1 polymer ?
#
loop_
_entity_poly.entity_id
_entity_poly.type
_entity_poly.pdbx_seq_one_letter_code
_entity_poly.pdbx_strand_id
1 'polypeptide(L)'
;MAYLNELIRFLKSQSVFEIYLPFLLTFTIFYAAIRKMKIFGSDTDKTANRISVVIAVVAALYVTIYTPVGIRISTFFATFFAISSIWMVTIMVFMMMFGLFLFLDPEEMKGQFMKKIGLIAGITIVLVGLTWLLSGGLGLFTKDLPIFGLSKDDIILIVLVLITAGIIIFVAKDDSEDGGKSKAPATFTLAPQK
;
A
#
# COMPACT_ATOMS: atom_id res chain seq x y z
N MET A 1 -9.29 3.96 -33.55
CA MET A 1 -9.70 4.08 -32.12
C MET A 1 -11.00 3.33 -31.81
N ALA A 2 -12.09 3.50 -32.58
CA ALA A 2 -13.38 2.83 -32.33
C ALA A 2 -13.30 1.29 -32.31
N TYR A 3 -12.66 0.68 -33.33
CA TYR A 3 -12.50 -0.78 -33.43
C TYR A 3 -11.69 -1.42 -32.28
N LEU A 4 -10.72 -0.69 -31.72
CA LEU A 4 -9.92 -1.18 -30.59
C LEU A 4 -10.78 -1.27 -29.33
N ASN A 5 -11.61 -0.25 -29.09
CA ASN A 5 -12.51 -0.22 -27.94
C ASN A 5 -13.59 -1.30 -28.04
N GLU A 6 -14.10 -1.57 -29.25
CA GLU A 6 -15.04 -2.67 -29.49
C GLU A 6 -14.38 -4.04 -29.28
N LEU A 7 -13.16 -4.24 -29.78
CA LEU A 7 -12.40 -5.48 -29.55
C LEU A 7 -12.14 -5.72 -28.05
N ILE A 8 -11.73 -4.68 -27.31
CA ILE A 8 -11.49 -4.77 -25.86
C ILE A 8 -12.79 -5.07 -25.12
N ARG A 9 -13.91 -4.45 -25.51
CA ARG A 9 -15.23 -4.73 -24.91
C ARG A 9 -15.69 -6.16 -25.21
N PHE A 10 -15.46 -6.65 -26.43
CA PHE A 10 -15.76 -8.03 -26.81
C PHE A 10 -14.93 -9.03 -25.99
N LEU A 11 -13.62 -8.84 -25.89
CA LEU A 11 -12.73 -9.68 -25.08
C LEU A 11 -13.09 -9.66 -23.59
N LYS A 12 -13.53 -8.51 -23.07
CA LYS A 12 -14.02 -8.37 -21.70
C LYS A 12 -15.37 -9.06 -21.50
N SER A 13 -16.27 -9.01 -22.49
CA SER A 13 -17.60 -9.64 -22.43
C SER A 13 -17.56 -11.17 -22.44
N GLN A 14 -16.51 -11.74 -23.04
CA GLN A 14 -16.32 -13.19 -23.17
C GLN A 14 -15.52 -13.80 -22.01
N SER A 15 -15.26 -13.03 -20.93
CA SER A 15 -14.45 -13.47 -19.78
C SER A 15 -13.10 -14.08 -20.18
N VAL A 16 -12.55 -13.70 -21.34
CA VAL A 16 -11.32 -14.28 -21.89
C VAL A 16 -10.16 -14.09 -20.91
N PHE A 17 -10.02 -12.89 -20.34
CA PHE A 17 -8.99 -12.62 -19.34
C PHE A 17 -9.19 -13.38 -18.02
N GLU A 18 -10.45 -13.70 -17.66
CA GLU A 18 -10.75 -14.43 -16.44
C GLU A 18 -10.43 -15.92 -16.57
N ILE A 19 -10.42 -16.47 -17.79
CA ILE A 19 -10.11 -17.87 -18.08
C ILE A 19 -8.64 -18.06 -18.47
N TYR A 20 -8.11 -17.19 -19.35
CA TYR A 20 -6.75 -17.35 -19.87
C TYR A 20 -5.66 -17.01 -18.86
N LEU A 21 -5.86 -15.99 -18.02
CA LEU A 21 -4.86 -15.58 -17.03
C LEU A 21 -4.58 -16.69 -16.00
N PRO A 22 -5.59 -17.28 -15.33
CA PRO A 22 -5.34 -18.43 -14.47
C PRO A 22 -4.75 -19.61 -15.21
N PHE A 23 -5.24 -19.91 -16.42
CA PHE A 23 -4.74 -21.02 -17.21
C PHE A 23 -3.23 -20.88 -17.48
N LEU A 24 -2.76 -19.71 -17.91
CA LEU A 24 -1.34 -19.48 -18.15
C LEU A 24 -0.52 -19.60 -16.87
N LEU A 25 -1.06 -19.13 -15.75
CA LEU A 25 -0.38 -19.19 -14.46
C LEU A 25 -0.27 -20.64 -13.94
N THR A 26 -1.37 -21.40 -13.95
CA THR A 26 -1.36 -22.81 -13.54
C THR A 26 -0.50 -23.65 -14.48
N PHE A 27 -0.57 -23.39 -15.79
CA PHE A 27 0.32 -24.01 -16.78
C PHE A 27 1.79 -23.76 -16.46
N THR A 28 2.15 -22.50 -16.21
CA THR A 28 3.53 -22.13 -15.90
C THR A 28 4.01 -22.79 -14.61
N ILE A 29 3.17 -22.83 -13.57
CA ILE A 29 3.50 -23.49 -12.30
C ILE A 29 3.71 -24.99 -12.50
N PHE A 30 2.78 -25.69 -13.16
CA PHE A 30 2.91 -27.13 -13.40
C PHE A 30 4.11 -27.45 -14.29
N TYR A 31 4.30 -26.69 -15.38
CA TYR A 31 5.44 -26.88 -16.26
C TYR A 31 6.77 -26.66 -15.53
N ALA A 32 6.90 -25.57 -14.77
CA ALA A 32 8.09 -25.28 -13.98
C ALA A 32 8.32 -26.35 -12.89
N ALA A 33 7.27 -26.82 -12.23
CA ALA A 33 7.35 -27.86 -11.21
C ALA A 33 7.84 -29.19 -11.81
N ILE A 34 7.23 -29.64 -12.91
CA ILE A 34 7.63 -30.89 -13.60
C ILE A 34 9.09 -30.82 -14.06
N ARG A 35 9.51 -29.67 -14.62
CA ARG A 35 10.88 -29.45 -15.08
C ARG A 35 11.88 -29.41 -13.92
N LYS A 36 11.56 -28.71 -12.83
CA LYS A 36 12.43 -28.63 -11.64
C LYS A 36 12.60 -29.98 -10.96
N MET A 37 11.56 -30.80 -10.94
CA MET A 37 11.60 -32.16 -10.38
C MET A 37 12.25 -33.19 -11.31
N LYS A 38 12.48 -32.86 -12.59
CA LYS A 38 13.09 -33.75 -13.59
C LYS A 38 12.39 -35.12 -13.72
N ILE A 39 11.07 -35.15 -13.53
CA ILE A 39 10.25 -36.38 -13.49
C ILE A 39 10.42 -37.22 -14.76
N PHE A 40 10.50 -36.56 -15.92
CA PHE A 40 10.55 -37.21 -17.23
C PHE A 40 11.96 -37.23 -17.86
N GLY A 41 12.98 -36.71 -17.17
CA GLY A 41 14.35 -36.65 -17.69
C GLY A 41 15.04 -35.30 -17.48
N SER A 42 16.27 -35.19 -18.01
CA SER A 42 17.09 -33.99 -17.90
C SER A 42 16.56 -32.84 -18.75
N ASP A 43 17.01 -31.62 -18.43
CA ASP A 43 16.54 -30.43 -19.13
C ASP A 43 16.88 -30.40 -20.63
N THR A 44 17.89 -31.19 -21.01
CA THR A 44 18.41 -31.32 -22.37
C THR A 44 17.60 -32.27 -23.26
N ASP A 45 16.71 -33.09 -22.69
CA ASP A 45 15.90 -34.01 -23.48
C ASP A 45 14.65 -33.32 -24.06
N LYS A 46 14.60 -33.30 -25.40
CA LYS A 46 13.49 -32.72 -26.17
C LYS A 46 12.18 -33.50 -25.97
N THR A 47 12.25 -34.80 -25.78
CA THR A 47 11.07 -35.67 -25.60
C THR A 47 10.48 -35.44 -24.22
N ALA A 48 11.32 -35.45 -23.17
CA ALA A 48 10.93 -35.10 -21.81
C ALA A 48 10.28 -33.71 -21.74
N ASN A 49 10.81 -32.73 -22.50
CA ASN A 49 10.24 -31.39 -22.54
C ASN A 49 8.81 -31.39 -23.14
N ARG A 50 8.62 -32.03 -24.30
CA ARG A 50 7.30 -32.11 -24.95
C ARG A 50 6.26 -32.77 -24.06
N ILE A 51 6.61 -33.87 -23.40
CA ILE A 51 5.72 -34.56 -22.46
C ILE A 51 5.37 -33.65 -21.27
N SER A 52 6.36 -32.96 -20.71
CA SER A 52 6.15 -32.01 -19.61
C SER A 52 5.19 -30.89 -19.97
N VAL A 53 5.30 -30.33 -21.19
CA VAL A 53 4.38 -29.31 -21.70
C VAL A 53 2.96 -29.86 -21.82
N VAL A 54 2.78 -31.03 -22.44
CA VAL A 54 1.44 -31.62 -22.64
C VAL A 54 0.76 -31.88 -21.30
N ILE A 55 1.48 -32.47 -20.34
CA ILE A 55 0.94 -32.75 -19.00
C ILE A 55 0.60 -31.46 -18.27
N ALA A 56 1.46 -30.44 -18.34
CA ALA A 56 1.19 -29.14 -17.73
C ALA A 56 -0.04 -28.45 -18.35
N VAL A 57 -0.23 -28.54 -19.68
CA VAL A 57 -1.41 -27.99 -20.36
C VAL A 57 -2.69 -28.70 -19.89
N VAL A 58 -2.68 -30.04 -19.86
CA VAL A 58 -3.85 -30.82 -19.44
C VAL A 58 -4.18 -30.55 -17.97
N ALA A 59 -3.17 -30.53 -17.09
CA ALA A 59 -3.36 -30.20 -15.67
C ALA A 59 -3.88 -28.77 -15.48
N ALA A 60 -3.34 -27.79 -16.21
CA ALA A 60 -3.79 -26.41 -16.17
C ALA A 60 -5.24 -26.26 -16.65
N LEU A 61 -5.60 -26.88 -17.78
CA LEU A 61 -6.98 -26.89 -18.28
C LEU A 61 -7.94 -27.54 -17.28
N TYR A 62 -7.56 -28.66 -16.68
CA TYR A 62 -8.37 -29.33 -15.67
C TYR A 62 -8.63 -28.42 -14.48
N VAL A 63 -7.59 -27.76 -13.95
CA VAL A 63 -7.75 -26.81 -12.84
C VAL A 63 -8.62 -25.62 -13.25
N THR A 64 -8.43 -25.07 -14.45
CA THR A 64 -9.21 -23.90 -14.90
C THR A 64 -10.68 -24.23 -15.16
N ILE A 65 -11.01 -25.40 -15.70
CA ILE A 65 -12.38 -25.77 -16.09
C ILE A 65 -13.16 -26.40 -14.92
N TYR A 66 -12.54 -27.29 -14.16
CA TYR A 66 -13.24 -28.14 -13.18
C TYR A 66 -13.15 -27.62 -11.74
N THR A 67 -12.39 -26.56 -11.46
CA THR A 67 -12.31 -26.01 -10.11
C THR A 67 -13.34 -24.89 -9.94
N PRO A 68 -14.47 -25.11 -9.21
CA PRO A 68 -15.46 -24.06 -8.94
C PRO A 68 -14.91 -22.91 -8.06
N VAL A 69 -13.68 -23.05 -7.55
CA VAL A 69 -12.88 -21.97 -6.95
C VAL A 69 -12.40 -20.94 -8.01
N GLY A 70 -12.77 -21.13 -9.29
CA GLY A 70 -12.67 -20.15 -10.37
C GLY A 70 -13.49 -18.87 -10.16
N ILE A 71 -14.08 -18.66 -8.97
CA ILE A 71 -14.41 -17.31 -8.48
C ILE A 71 -13.09 -16.55 -8.27
N ARG A 72 -12.67 -15.98 -9.41
CA ARG A 72 -11.86 -14.80 -9.61
C ARG A 72 -10.46 -14.83 -9.02
N ILE A 73 -9.68 -15.83 -9.39
CA ILE A 73 -8.22 -15.72 -9.41
C ILE A 73 -7.75 -14.42 -10.10
N SER A 74 -8.50 -13.93 -11.10
CA SER A 74 -8.35 -12.61 -11.72
C SER A 74 -8.57 -11.47 -10.73
N THR A 75 -9.58 -11.55 -9.85
CA THR A 75 -9.78 -10.59 -8.76
C THR A 75 -8.75 -10.77 -7.66
N PHE A 76 -8.30 -11.99 -7.36
CA PHE A 76 -7.19 -12.21 -6.43
C PHE A 76 -5.93 -11.52 -6.95
N PHE A 77 -5.55 -11.73 -8.21
CA PHE A 77 -4.40 -11.07 -8.81
C PHE A 77 -4.60 -9.57 -8.94
N ALA A 78 -5.77 -9.09 -9.37
CA ALA A 78 -6.04 -7.66 -9.45
C ALA A 78 -5.92 -6.99 -8.07
N THR A 79 -6.47 -7.63 -7.03
CA THR A 79 -6.38 -7.17 -5.63
C THR A 79 -4.94 -7.25 -5.12
N PHE A 80 -4.24 -8.35 -5.38
CA PHE A 80 -2.85 -8.56 -4.98
C PHE A 80 -1.91 -7.56 -5.64
N PHE A 81 -2.05 -7.32 -6.94
CA PHE A 81 -1.26 -6.33 -7.67
C PHE A 81 -1.57 -4.90 -7.19
N ALA A 82 -2.85 -4.57 -6.97
CA ALA A 82 -3.23 -3.28 -6.41
C ALA A 82 -2.55 -3.07 -5.04
N ILE A 83 -2.70 -4.03 -4.12
CA ILE A 83 -2.10 -3.96 -2.78
C ILE A 83 -0.56 -3.93 -2.87
N SER A 84 0.05 -4.81 -3.66
CA SER A 84 1.51 -4.86 -3.83
C SER A 84 2.08 -3.57 -4.43
N SER A 85 1.37 -2.95 -5.38
CA SER A 85 1.76 -1.65 -5.93
C SER A 85 1.71 -0.54 -4.89
N ILE A 86 0.68 -0.53 -4.04
CA ILE A 86 0.57 0.41 -2.91
C ILE A 86 1.74 0.22 -1.95
N TRP A 87 2.10 -1.02 -1.62
CA TRP A 87 3.27 -1.30 -0.77
C TRP A 87 4.58 -0.84 -1.40
N MET A 88 4.79 -1.10 -2.69
CA MET A 88 5.98 -0.62 -3.39
C MET A 88 6.09 0.90 -3.37
N VAL A 89 5.00 1.60 -3.69
CA VAL A 89 4.96 3.08 -3.64
C VAL A 89 5.22 3.58 -2.22
N THR A 90 4.62 2.93 -1.22
CA THR A 90 4.80 3.30 0.19
C THR A 90 6.25 3.15 0.63
N ILE A 91 6.90 2.03 0.28
CA ILE A 91 8.32 1.80 0.57
C ILE A 91 9.19 2.83 -0.16
N MET A 92 8.89 3.14 -1.42
CA MET A 92 9.64 4.15 -2.18
C MET A 92 9.54 5.53 -1.54
N VAL A 93 8.35 5.96 -1.14
CA VAL A 93 8.16 7.23 -0.43
C VAL A 93 8.93 7.21 0.89
N PHE A 94 8.84 6.13 1.65
CA PHE A 94 9.58 6.00 2.91
C PHE A 94 11.10 6.08 2.70
N MET A 95 11.63 5.40 1.68
CA MET A 95 13.05 5.46 1.33
C MET A 95 13.48 6.86 0.88
N MET A 96 12.66 7.57 0.10
CA MET A 96 12.94 8.96 -0.29
C MET A 96 13.01 9.89 0.92
N MET A 97 12.08 9.73 1.86
CA MET A 97 12.07 10.52 3.09
C MET A 97 13.28 10.18 3.96
N PHE A 98 13.61 8.91 4.12
CA PHE A 98 14.79 8.48 4.86
C PHE A 98 16.09 8.97 4.22
N GLY A 99 16.16 8.98 2.88
CA GLY A 99 17.26 9.55 2.13
C GLY A 99 17.43 11.04 2.39
N LEU A 100 16.34 11.82 2.35
CA LEU A 100 16.36 13.23 2.70
C LEU A 100 16.92 13.47 4.12
N PHE A 101 16.56 12.64 5.09
CA PHE A 101 17.07 12.77 6.46
C PHE A 101 18.56 12.43 6.63
N LEU A 102 19.11 11.56 5.78
CA LEU A 102 20.52 11.16 5.81
C LEU A 102 21.48 12.20 5.20
N PHE A 103 20.96 13.10 4.34
CA PHE A 103 21.76 14.12 3.66
C PHE A 103 21.72 15.50 4.31
N LEU A 104 20.99 15.68 5.43
CA LEU A 104 21.05 16.94 6.17
C LEU A 104 22.22 16.94 7.16
N ASP A 105 22.93 18.07 7.21
CA ASP A 105 24.11 18.25 8.06
C ASP A 105 23.74 18.31 9.56
N PRO A 106 24.42 17.56 10.44
CA PRO A 106 24.09 17.47 11.87
C PRO A 106 24.28 18.77 12.66
N GLU A 107 24.94 19.79 12.11
CA GLU A 107 25.17 21.07 12.80
C GLU A 107 23.99 22.06 12.72
N GLU A 108 23.10 21.96 11.73
CA GLU A 108 21.85 22.75 11.67
C GLU A 108 20.68 22.12 12.47
N MET A 109 20.90 20.95 13.11
CA MET A 109 19.85 20.05 13.60
C MET A 109 19.30 20.30 15.02
N LYS A 110 19.77 21.28 15.80
CA LYS A 110 19.49 21.28 17.25
C LYS A 110 18.22 22.01 17.73
N GLY A 111 17.53 22.81 16.90
CA GLY A 111 16.43 23.67 17.39
C GLY A 111 15.10 23.56 16.64
N GLN A 112 15.09 23.93 15.35
CA GLN A 112 13.88 23.89 14.51
C GLN A 112 13.64 22.54 13.84
N PHE A 113 14.62 21.64 13.92
CA PHE A 113 14.62 20.35 13.24
C PHE A 113 13.65 19.35 13.86
N MET A 114 13.48 19.35 15.18
CA MET A 114 12.48 18.52 15.89
C MET A 114 11.05 18.86 15.47
N LYS A 115 10.72 20.15 15.30
CA LYS A 115 9.38 20.57 14.81
C LYS A 115 9.15 20.19 13.35
N LYS A 116 10.16 20.37 12.47
CA LYS A 116 10.05 20.00 11.04
C LYS A 116 10.06 18.48 10.81
N ILE A 117 10.86 17.72 11.57
CA ILE A 117 10.82 16.25 11.56
C ILE A 117 9.50 15.74 12.13
N GLY A 118 9.00 16.31 13.21
CA GLY A 118 7.70 15.94 13.77
C GLY A 118 6.57 16.15 12.77
N LEU A 119 6.60 17.26 12.03
CA LEU A 119 5.62 17.57 10.99
C LEU A 119 5.76 16.65 9.76
N ILE A 120 6.99 16.41 9.28
CA ILE A 120 7.24 15.54 8.13
C ILE A 120 6.94 14.08 8.46
N ALA A 121 7.40 13.57 9.59
CA ALA A 121 7.09 12.23 10.08
C ALA A 121 5.59 12.09 10.36
N GLY A 122 4.94 13.14 10.88
CA GLY A 122 3.49 13.21 11.02
C GLY A 122 2.79 13.05 9.67
N ILE A 123 3.21 13.79 8.64
CA ILE A 123 2.68 13.66 7.29
C ILE A 123 2.93 12.26 6.71
N THR A 124 4.10 11.66 6.93
CA THR A 124 4.36 10.28 6.49
C THR A 124 3.43 9.29 7.17
N ILE A 125 3.29 9.38 8.49
CA ILE A 125 2.43 8.49 9.28
C ILE A 125 0.98 8.64 8.84
N VAL A 126 0.56 9.86 8.51
CA VAL A 126 -0.79 10.13 7.99
C VAL A 126 -0.96 9.57 6.59
N LEU A 127 0.01 9.74 5.69
CA LEU A 127 -0.05 9.19 4.34
C LEU A 127 -0.01 7.66 4.33
N VAL A 128 0.85 7.05 5.15
CA VAL A 128 0.96 5.59 5.32
C VAL A 128 -0.29 5.04 6.01
N GLY A 129 -0.80 5.72 7.02
CA GLY A 129 -2.04 5.36 7.70
C GLY A 129 -3.25 5.46 6.76
N LEU A 130 -3.30 6.50 5.92
CA LEU A 130 -4.35 6.71 4.92
C LEU A 130 -4.27 5.68 3.80
N THR A 131 -3.08 5.37 3.26
CA THR A 131 -2.93 4.31 2.26
C THR A 131 -3.29 2.95 2.83
N TRP A 132 -2.92 2.66 4.08
CA TRP A 132 -3.29 1.43 4.78
C TRP A 132 -4.81 1.33 5.03
N LEU A 133 -5.45 2.43 5.42
CA LEU A 133 -6.92 2.53 5.56
C LEU A 133 -7.63 2.30 4.23
N LEU A 134 -7.21 2.98 3.16
CA LEU A 134 -7.80 2.90 1.83
C LEU A 134 -7.57 1.53 1.16
N SER A 135 -6.44 0.85 1.46
CA SER A 135 -6.17 -0.50 0.95
C SER A 135 -6.99 -1.61 1.64
N GLY A 136 -7.88 -1.24 2.57
CA GLY A 136 -8.70 -2.19 3.31
C GLY A 136 -7.99 -2.80 4.52
N GLY A 137 -7.02 -2.12 5.13
CA GLY A 137 -6.35 -2.57 6.36
C GLY A 137 -7.31 -2.81 7.53
N LEU A 138 -8.42 -2.06 7.59
CA LEU A 138 -9.53 -2.32 8.52
C LEU A 138 -10.20 -3.68 8.30
N GLY A 139 -10.13 -4.24 7.09
CA GLY A 139 -10.64 -5.57 6.77
C GLY A 139 -10.01 -6.70 7.58
N LEU A 140 -8.81 -6.48 8.14
CA LEU A 140 -8.14 -7.42 9.05
C LEU A 140 -8.74 -7.39 10.47
N PHE A 141 -9.34 -6.28 10.87
CA PHE A 141 -9.96 -6.10 12.20
C PHE A 141 -11.48 -6.30 12.19
N THR A 142 -12.13 -6.24 11.01
CA THR A 142 -13.58 -6.37 10.88
C THR A 142 -14.08 -7.80 10.63
N LYS A 143 -13.22 -8.84 10.71
CA LYS A 143 -13.69 -10.19 10.37
C LYS A 143 -14.66 -10.79 11.40
N ASP A 144 -14.65 -10.34 12.66
CA ASP A 144 -15.62 -10.74 13.69
C ASP A 144 -15.66 -9.75 14.88
N LEU A 145 -16.06 -8.48 14.66
CA LEU A 145 -16.40 -7.58 15.79
C LEU A 145 -17.91 -7.26 15.78
N PRO A 146 -18.72 -8.02 16.54
CA PRO A 146 -20.17 -7.87 16.59
C PRO A 146 -20.58 -6.82 17.63
N ILE A 147 -20.14 -5.56 17.51
CA ILE A 147 -20.40 -4.61 18.61
C ILE A 147 -21.22 -3.37 18.22
N PHE A 148 -21.30 -2.88 16.97
CA PHE A 148 -21.99 -1.59 16.77
C PHE A 148 -22.88 -1.38 15.54
N GLY A 149 -23.15 -2.38 14.69
CA GLY A 149 -24.08 -2.19 13.56
C GLY A 149 -23.72 -1.04 12.59
N LEU A 150 -22.51 -0.49 12.72
CA LEU A 150 -21.96 0.56 11.89
C LEU A 150 -21.52 -0.03 10.56
N SER A 151 -21.86 0.65 9.46
CA SER A 151 -21.38 0.27 8.13
C SER A 151 -19.85 0.42 8.09
N LYS A 152 -19.20 -0.33 7.19
CA LYS A 152 -17.75 -0.19 6.94
C LYS A 152 -17.36 1.25 6.62
N ASP A 153 -18.26 1.95 5.93
CA ASP A 153 -18.07 3.35 5.53
C ASP A 153 -18.11 4.29 6.75
N ASP A 154 -18.95 4.01 7.74
CA ASP A 154 -19.06 4.82 8.96
C ASP A 154 -17.80 4.70 9.82
N ILE A 155 -17.24 3.48 9.92
CA ILE A 155 -16.00 3.24 10.67
C ILE A 155 -14.82 3.96 10.00
N ILE A 156 -14.73 3.91 8.67
CA ILE A 156 -13.69 4.63 7.90
C ILE A 156 -13.83 6.13 8.14
N LEU A 157 -15.05 6.67 8.11
CA LEU A 157 -15.31 8.09 8.34
C LEU A 157 -14.94 8.52 9.76
N ILE A 158 -15.30 7.74 10.78
CA ILE A 158 -14.95 8.01 12.18
C ILE A 158 -13.42 8.02 12.37
N VAL A 159 -12.72 7.03 11.82
CA VAL A 159 -11.25 6.96 11.91
C VAL A 159 -10.60 8.14 11.20
N LEU A 160 -11.10 8.53 10.02
CA LEU A 160 -10.60 9.67 9.26
C LEU A 160 -10.80 11.00 10.04
N VAL A 161 -11.97 11.17 10.66
CA VAL A 161 -12.28 12.34 11.51
C VAL A 161 -11.35 12.37 12.72
N LEU A 162 -11.11 11.24 13.39
CA LEU A 162 -10.20 11.18 14.54
C LEU A 162 -8.74 11.46 14.17
N ILE A 163 -8.26 10.93 13.04
CA ILE A 163 -6.91 11.22 12.55
C ILE A 163 -6.80 12.71 12.20
N THR A 164 -7.78 13.26 11.50
CA THR A 164 -7.78 14.69 11.11
C THR A 164 -7.83 15.60 12.35
N ALA A 165 -8.69 15.28 13.32
CA ALA A 165 -8.74 15.99 14.60
C ALA A 165 -7.43 15.87 15.39
N GLY A 166 -6.83 14.68 15.41
CA GLY A 166 -5.53 14.43 16.03
C GLY A 166 -4.41 15.26 15.41
N ILE A 167 -4.38 15.38 14.08
CA ILE A 167 -3.44 16.23 13.36
C ILE A 167 -3.69 17.70 13.70
N ILE A 168 -4.95 18.17 13.68
CA ILE A 168 -5.28 19.56 14.01
C ILE A 168 -4.82 19.90 15.43
N ILE A 169 -5.08 19.01 16.39
CA ILE A 169 -4.64 19.21 17.78
C ILE A 169 -3.11 19.19 17.89
N PHE A 170 -2.45 18.25 17.21
CA PHE A 170 -1.00 18.13 17.23
C PHE A 170 -0.32 19.35 16.60
N VAL A 171 -0.84 19.83 15.48
CA VAL A 171 -0.35 21.03 14.78
C VAL A 171 -0.67 22.30 15.57
N ALA A 172 -1.87 22.44 16.13
CA ALA A 172 -2.26 23.63 16.89
C ALA A 172 -1.55 23.75 18.24
N LYS A 173 -1.10 22.63 18.83
CA LYS A 173 -0.37 22.63 20.11
C LYS A 173 1.04 23.21 19.99
N ASP A 174 1.62 23.23 18.78
CA ASP A 174 2.95 23.80 18.56
C ASP A 174 2.98 25.34 18.55
N ASP A 175 1.82 26.00 18.46
CA ASP A 175 1.69 27.47 18.42
C ASP A 175 1.46 28.11 19.81
N SER A 176 1.26 27.31 20.87
CA SER A 176 0.85 27.82 22.20
C SER A 176 1.94 27.83 23.29
N GLU A 177 3.19 27.43 22.98
CA GLU A 177 4.28 27.39 24.00
C GLU A 177 5.29 28.56 23.97
N ASP A 178 5.22 29.54 23.05
CA ASP A 178 6.22 30.62 22.95
C ASP A 178 5.64 32.04 23.20
N GLY A 179 4.84 32.19 24.25
CA GLY A 179 4.15 33.44 24.60
C GLY A 179 4.26 33.80 26.08
N GLY A 180 5.45 33.72 26.68
CA GLY A 180 5.58 33.73 28.13
C GLY A 180 6.76 34.47 28.75
N LYS A 181 7.34 35.52 28.14
CA LYS A 181 8.27 36.45 28.85
C LYS A 181 8.18 37.89 28.33
N SER A 182 7.11 38.60 28.69
CA SER A 182 7.07 40.06 28.60
C SER A 182 7.85 40.66 29.78
N LYS A 183 9.02 41.22 29.51
CA LYS A 183 9.80 42.01 30.47
C LYS A 183 9.04 43.30 30.79
N ALA A 184 8.76 43.53 32.06
CA ALA A 184 8.21 44.78 32.56
C ALA A 184 9.15 45.97 32.20
N PRO A 185 8.62 47.13 31.77
CA PRO A 185 9.42 48.30 31.48
C PRO A 185 10.00 48.90 32.76
N ALA A 186 11.29 49.25 32.69
CA ALA A 186 12.06 49.86 33.77
C ALA A 186 11.43 51.20 34.22
N THR A 187 11.13 51.29 35.51
CA THR A 187 10.80 52.53 36.21
C THR A 187 12.00 53.47 36.17
N PHE A 188 11.82 54.64 35.56
CA PHE A 188 12.80 55.70 35.46
C PHE A 188 12.85 56.47 36.79
N THR A 189 13.85 56.17 37.63
CA THR A 189 14.13 56.88 38.88
C THR A 189 14.86 58.19 38.56
N LEU A 190 14.20 59.33 38.77
CA LEU A 190 14.82 60.66 38.66
C LEU A 190 15.71 60.93 39.88
N ALA A 191 16.98 61.24 39.63
CA ALA A 191 17.94 61.70 40.64
C ALA A 191 17.66 63.16 41.04
N PRO A 192 17.88 63.54 42.32
CA PRO A 192 17.68 64.92 42.78
C PRO A 192 18.84 65.81 42.31
N GLN A 193 18.52 66.91 41.65
CA GLN A 193 19.43 68.04 41.41
C GLN A 193 19.47 68.91 42.68
N LYS A 194 20.68 69.24 43.12
CA LYS A 194 20.98 70.17 44.23
C LYS A 194 20.75 71.61 43.82
#